data_AF-A0A5K1HC61-F1
#
_entry.id   AF-A0A5K1HC61-F1
#
_cell.length_a   1.000
_cell.length_b   1.000
_cell.length_c   1.000
_cell.angle_alpha   90.00
_cell.angle_beta   90.00
_cell.angle_gamma   90.00
#
_symmetry.space_group_name_H-M   'P 1'
#
loop_
_entity.id
_entity.type
_entity.pdbx_description
1 polymer ?
#
loop_
_entity_poly.entity_id
_entity_poly.type
_entity_poly.pdbx_seq_one_letter_code
_entity_poly.pdbx_strand_id
1 'polypeptide(L)'
;MLTRLAATCPKVMLRPTYHAAFKKYDFTDALNFKSLLNEDELIVIDTAHQFAQTHLLPRILEDYREEKFDRSVIKLMGENGLLGCTLTEYGGAGLSEVSYGLINKEIERIDSAYRSAMSVQSSLVIHPINEFATKEAKEKYLPGLIKGELVGCFGLTEPDHGSDPGSMTTRAKLDGNEYVLNGSKMWITNSPIADVFVVWAKDEKETSGGSSWRRA
;
A
#
# COMPACT_ATOMS: atom_id res chain seq x y z
N MET A 1 -48.71 57.81 -40.35
CA MET A 1 -47.97 58.10 -39.10
C MET A 1 -47.79 56.79 -38.35
N LEU A 2 -46.75 56.02 -38.67
CA LEU A 2 -46.43 54.72 -38.06
C LEU A 2 -44.91 54.55 -38.14
N THR A 3 -44.22 54.89 -37.06
CA THR A 3 -42.76 54.73 -36.95
C THR A 3 -42.44 53.77 -35.83
N ARG A 4 -41.57 52.81 -36.15
CA ARG A 4 -41.24 51.58 -35.43
C ARG A 4 -40.65 51.81 -34.03
N LEU A 5 -41.03 50.96 -33.09
CA LEU A 5 -40.33 50.75 -31.81
C LEU A 5 -38.93 50.18 -32.08
N ALA A 6 -37.89 50.88 -31.63
CA ALA A 6 -36.54 50.35 -31.51
C ALA A 6 -36.41 49.65 -30.15
N ALA A 7 -36.29 48.32 -30.16
CA ALA A 7 -35.94 47.55 -28.97
C ALA A 7 -34.44 47.71 -28.70
N THR A 8 -34.08 48.24 -27.54
CA THR A 8 -32.71 48.29 -27.04
C THR A 8 -32.30 46.91 -26.53
N CYS A 9 -31.32 46.29 -27.19
CA CYS A 9 -30.70 45.05 -26.71
C CYS A 9 -29.85 45.38 -25.46
N PRO A 10 -30.01 44.67 -24.33
CA PRO A 10 -29.15 44.88 -23.18
C PRO A 10 -27.72 44.43 -23.51
N LYS A 11 -26.73 45.27 -23.19
CA LYS A 11 -25.31 44.89 -23.26
C LYS A 11 -25.08 43.73 -22.31
N VAL A 12 -24.86 42.54 -22.85
CA VAL A 12 -24.36 41.39 -22.09
C VAL A 12 -22.98 41.79 -21.56
N MET A 13 -22.86 41.89 -20.23
CA MET A 13 -21.58 42.02 -19.54
C MET A 13 -20.75 40.79 -19.89
N LEU A 14 -19.70 40.97 -20.70
CA LEU A 14 -18.73 39.91 -20.96
C LEU A 14 -18.12 39.48 -19.62
N ARG A 15 -18.37 38.23 -19.23
CA ARG A 15 -17.69 37.60 -18.09
C ARG A 15 -16.17 37.69 -18.32
N PRO A 16 -15.36 37.81 -17.26
CA PRO A 16 -13.91 37.82 -17.41
C PRO A 16 -13.51 36.57 -18.19
N THR A 17 -12.82 36.76 -19.31
CA THR A 17 -12.26 35.67 -20.08
C THR A 17 -11.31 34.91 -19.16
N TYR A 18 -11.69 33.71 -18.73
CA TYR A 18 -10.74 32.73 -18.24
C TYR A 18 -9.81 32.41 -19.41
N HIS A 19 -8.72 33.16 -19.54
CA HIS A 19 -7.59 32.75 -20.36
C HIS A 19 -6.90 31.62 -19.60
N ALA A 20 -7.50 30.43 -19.65
CA ALA A 20 -6.74 29.22 -19.37
C ALA A 20 -5.68 29.13 -20.47
N ALA A 21 -4.43 29.49 -20.13
CA ALA A 21 -3.32 29.30 -21.03
C ALA A 21 -3.22 27.80 -21.34
N PHE A 22 -3.44 27.41 -22.60
CA PHE A 22 -3.26 26.03 -23.01
C PHE A 22 -1.82 25.61 -22.76
N LYS A 23 -1.61 24.58 -21.93
CA LYS A 23 -0.29 24.00 -21.66
C LYS A 23 0.17 23.23 -22.90
N LYS A 24 1.47 23.24 -23.20
CA LYS A 24 2.05 22.38 -24.24
C LYS A 24 1.71 20.92 -23.91
N TYR A 25 1.16 20.20 -24.89
CA TYR A 25 0.81 18.80 -24.73
C TYR A 25 2.05 17.95 -24.44
N ASP A 26 1.96 17.13 -23.41
CA ASP A 26 2.95 16.13 -23.01
C ASP A 26 2.29 14.75 -23.12
N PHE A 27 2.79 13.88 -24.01
CA PHE A 27 2.21 12.56 -24.20
C PHE A 27 2.47 11.60 -23.03
N THR A 28 3.47 11.89 -22.18
CA THR A 28 3.79 11.11 -20.99
C THR A 28 2.93 11.49 -19.79
N ASP A 29 2.26 12.64 -19.86
CA ASP A 29 1.31 13.14 -18.86
C ASP A 29 0.13 13.86 -19.55
N ALA A 30 -0.60 13.12 -20.38
CA ALA A 30 -1.61 13.67 -21.31
C ALA A 30 -2.72 14.47 -20.62
N LEU A 31 -3.04 14.13 -19.36
CA LEU A 31 -4.05 14.80 -18.54
C LEU A 31 -3.45 15.74 -17.50
N ASN A 32 -2.13 15.99 -17.56
CA ASN A 32 -1.41 16.85 -16.62
C ASN A 32 -1.63 16.43 -15.15
N PHE A 33 -1.58 15.11 -14.89
CA PHE A 33 -1.72 14.47 -13.59
C PHE A 33 -0.82 15.12 -12.54
N LYS A 34 0.42 15.50 -12.90
CA LYS A 34 1.34 16.16 -11.96
C LYS A 34 0.81 17.48 -11.40
N SER A 35 -0.10 18.17 -12.09
CA SER A 35 -0.73 19.40 -11.58
C SER A 35 -1.74 19.19 -10.47
N LEU A 36 -2.14 17.93 -10.24
CA LEU A 36 -3.04 17.55 -9.14
C LEU A 36 -2.27 17.20 -7.85
N LEU A 37 -0.94 17.13 -7.93
CA LEU A 37 -0.08 16.73 -6.82
C LEU A 37 0.47 17.96 -6.10
N ASN A 38 0.67 17.83 -4.79
CA ASN A 38 1.40 18.83 -4.00
C ASN A 38 2.93 18.69 -4.14
N GLU A 39 3.68 19.65 -3.59
CA GLU A 39 5.13 19.68 -3.68
C GLU A 39 5.80 18.45 -3.04
N ASP A 40 5.29 18.00 -1.89
CA ASP A 40 5.80 16.82 -1.19
C ASP A 40 5.59 15.54 -2.02
N GLU A 41 4.42 15.38 -2.63
CA GLU A 41 4.09 14.25 -3.51
C GLU A 41 4.99 14.21 -4.77
N LEU A 42 5.33 15.38 -5.32
CA LEU A 42 6.28 15.47 -6.43
C LEU A 42 7.69 15.05 -6.01
N ILE A 43 8.15 15.49 -4.84
CA ILE A 43 9.45 15.08 -4.27
C ILE A 43 9.48 13.57 -4.01
N VAL A 44 8.37 12.99 -3.52
CA VAL A 44 8.23 11.55 -3.29
C VAL A 44 8.39 10.76 -4.58
N ILE A 45 7.81 11.23 -5.70
CA ILE A 45 8.01 10.59 -7.01
C ILE A 45 9.49 10.54 -7.36
N ASP A 46 10.17 11.68 -7.30
CA ASP A 46 11.57 11.77 -7.71
C ASP A 46 12.48 10.93 -6.80
N THR A 47 12.20 10.91 -5.49
CA THR A 47 12.94 10.11 -4.50
C THR A 47 12.73 8.60 -4.73
N ALA A 48 11.48 8.16 -4.89
CA ALA A 48 11.16 6.76 -5.14
C ALA A 48 11.70 6.29 -6.50
N HIS A 49 11.66 7.16 -7.52
CA HIS A 49 12.25 6.90 -8.82
C HIS A 49 13.76 6.71 -8.71
N GLN A 50 14.47 7.63 -8.06
CA GLN A 50 15.92 7.53 -7.88
C GLN A 50 16.30 6.25 -7.12
N PHE A 51 15.57 5.92 -6.05
CA PHE A 51 15.75 4.67 -5.31
C PHE A 51 15.61 3.46 -6.24
N ALA A 52 14.52 3.39 -7.00
CA ALA A 52 14.22 2.25 -7.87
C ALA A 52 15.30 2.08 -8.97
N GLN A 53 15.73 3.17 -9.61
CA GLN A 53 16.78 3.14 -10.63
C GLN A 53 18.14 2.74 -10.06
N THR A 54 18.48 3.21 -8.86
CA THR A 54 19.82 2.99 -8.26
C THR A 54 19.94 1.61 -7.64
N HIS A 55 18.88 1.14 -6.99
CA HIS A 55 18.95 -0.03 -6.12
C HIS A 55 18.26 -1.27 -6.67
N LEU A 56 17.20 -1.11 -7.45
CA LEU A 56 16.38 -2.23 -7.94
C LEU A 56 16.70 -2.60 -9.39
N LEU A 57 16.79 -1.60 -10.28
CA LEU A 57 17.06 -1.83 -11.70
C LEU A 57 18.33 -2.67 -11.99
N PRO A 58 19.46 -2.48 -11.28
CA PRO A 58 20.65 -3.27 -11.55
C PRO A 58 20.50 -4.76 -11.19
N ARG A 59 19.52 -5.13 -10.36
CA ARG A 59 19.33 -6.48 -9.82
C ARG A 59 18.33 -7.30 -10.60
N ILE A 60 17.29 -6.65 -11.13
CA ILE A 60 16.06 -7.33 -11.56
C ILE A 60 16.28 -8.42 -12.60
N LEU A 61 17.22 -8.23 -13.55
CA LEU A 61 17.41 -9.21 -14.62
C LEU A 61 17.88 -10.57 -14.10
N GLU A 62 18.76 -10.57 -13.10
CA GLU A 62 19.26 -11.80 -12.48
C GLU A 62 18.26 -12.34 -11.46
N ASP A 63 17.73 -11.49 -10.58
CA ASP A 63 16.72 -11.86 -9.58
C ASP A 63 15.52 -12.56 -10.23
N TYR A 64 15.00 -12.01 -11.34
CA TYR A 64 13.88 -12.59 -12.06
C TYR A 64 14.25 -13.93 -12.73
N ARG A 65 15.43 -14.00 -13.38
CA ARG A 65 15.86 -15.21 -14.10
C ARG A 65 16.11 -16.39 -13.17
N GLU A 66 16.67 -16.11 -12.01
CA GLU A 66 17.07 -17.12 -11.03
C GLU A 66 15.99 -17.39 -9.98
N GLU A 67 14.86 -16.70 -10.05
CA GLU A 67 13.74 -16.78 -9.10
C GLU A 67 14.19 -16.52 -7.65
N LYS A 68 15.12 -15.57 -7.47
CA LYS A 68 15.70 -15.21 -6.17
C LYS A 68 15.18 -13.86 -5.72
N PHE A 69 14.83 -13.78 -4.44
CA PHE A 69 14.52 -12.53 -3.78
C PHE A 69 15.53 -12.27 -2.65
N ASP A 70 16.36 -11.26 -2.83
CA ASP A 70 17.30 -10.82 -1.79
C ASP A 70 16.54 -10.09 -0.67
N ARG A 71 16.48 -10.72 0.51
CA ARG A 71 15.86 -10.15 1.73
C ARG A 71 16.40 -8.75 2.08
N SER A 72 17.64 -8.43 1.69
CA SER A 72 18.25 -7.12 1.95
C SER A 72 17.49 -5.96 1.28
N VAL A 73 16.74 -6.23 0.22
CA VAL A 73 15.91 -5.23 -0.47
C VAL A 73 14.85 -4.64 0.46
N ILE A 74 14.24 -5.45 1.34
CA ILE A 74 13.25 -4.95 2.32
C ILE A 74 13.91 -4.00 3.32
N LYS A 75 15.09 -4.37 3.83
CA LYS A 75 15.86 -3.48 4.72
C LYS A 75 16.21 -2.17 4.04
N LEU A 76 16.66 -2.22 2.79
CA LEU A 76 17.00 -1.04 2.01
C LEU A 76 15.78 -0.12 1.77
N MET A 77 14.59 -0.70 1.53
CA MET A 77 13.34 0.06 1.45
C MET A 77 13.00 0.75 2.78
N GLY A 78 13.20 0.06 3.91
CA GLY A 78 12.97 0.62 5.25
C GLY A 78 13.93 1.76 5.60
N GLU A 79 15.22 1.61 5.29
CA GLU A 79 16.25 2.65 5.46
C GLU A 79 15.95 3.92 4.65
N ASN A 80 15.19 3.79 3.56
CA ASN A 80 14.77 4.90 2.70
C ASN A 80 13.33 5.37 2.98
N GLY A 81 12.70 4.92 4.07
CA GLY A 81 11.39 5.40 4.50
C GLY A 81 10.21 4.97 3.62
N LEU A 82 10.38 3.89 2.82
CA LEU A 82 9.36 3.43 1.88
C LEU A 82 8.35 2.45 2.50
N LEU A 83 8.65 1.90 3.68
CA LEU A 83 7.81 0.94 4.39
C LEU A 83 6.98 1.62 5.47
N GLY A 84 5.68 1.29 5.56
CA GLY A 84 4.79 1.91 6.55
C GLY A 84 4.76 3.44 6.46
N CYS A 85 5.01 4.00 5.27
CA CYS A 85 5.30 5.42 5.09
C CYS A 85 4.15 6.35 5.48
N THR A 86 2.92 5.84 5.57
CA THR A 86 1.73 6.61 5.98
C THR A 86 1.55 6.72 7.48
N LEU A 87 2.29 5.94 8.27
CA LEU A 87 2.27 6.04 9.74
C LEU A 87 3.09 7.25 10.19
N THR A 88 2.60 7.94 11.22
CA THR A 88 3.33 9.05 11.90
C THR A 88 4.07 8.58 13.15
N GLU A 89 3.76 7.37 13.65
CA GLU A 89 4.36 6.77 14.83
C GLU A 89 5.36 5.66 14.45
N TYR A 90 6.12 5.17 15.44
CA TYR A 90 7.02 4.01 15.32
C TYR A 90 8.13 4.13 14.24
N GLY A 91 8.40 5.34 13.76
CA GLY A 91 9.42 5.62 12.73
C GLY A 91 8.87 5.72 11.31
N GLY A 92 7.55 5.76 11.12
CA GLY A 92 6.94 6.04 9.83
C GLY A 92 7.13 7.49 9.38
N ALA A 93 7.00 7.72 8.07
CA ALA A 93 7.29 9.01 7.43
C ALA A 93 6.11 10.00 7.43
N GLY A 94 4.91 9.59 7.85
CA GLY A 94 3.71 10.44 7.89
C GLY A 94 3.23 10.93 6.52
N LEU A 95 3.54 10.22 5.44
CA LEU A 95 3.16 10.58 4.08
C LEU A 95 1.67 10.33 3.80
N SER A 96 1.15 10.99 2.77
CA SER A 96 -0.23 10.75 2.31
C SER A 96 -0.39 9.38 1.65
N GLU A 97 -1.63 8.89 1.57
CA GLU A 97 -1.96 7.69 0.78
C GLU A 97 -1.68 7.88 -0.72
N VAL A 98 -1.75 9.12 -1.22
CA VAL A 98 -1.33 9.45 -2.59
C VAL A 98 0.16 9.22 -2.74
N SER A 99 0.99 9.71 -1.82
CA SER A 99 2.43 9.43 -1.79
C SER A 99 2.73 7.95 -1.73
N TYR A 100 2.00 7.16 -0.93
CA TYR A 100 2.14 5.70 -0.93
C TYR A 100 1.85 5.09 -2.31
N GLY A 101 0.76 5.51 -2.97
CA GLY A 101 0.45 5.09 -4.34
C GLY A 101 1.55 5.45 -5.36
N LEU A 102 2.12 6.66 -5.24
CA LEU A 102 3.20 7.14 -6.09
C LEU A 102 4.50 6.33 -5.89
N ILE A 103 4.83 5.98 -4.65
CA ILE A 103 5.97 5.10 -4.34
C ILE A 103 5.75 3.73 -5.01
N ASN A 104 4.60 3.10 -4.79
CA ASN A 104 4.28 1.80 -5.42
C ASN A 104 4.43 1.87 -6.95
N LYS A 105 3.93 2.95 -7.57
CA LYS A 105 4.05 3.16 -9.02
C LYS A 105 5.50 3.21 -9.50
N GLU A 106 6.39 3.87 -8.78
CA GLU A 106 7.81 3.96 -9.18
C GLU A 106 8.60 2.68 -8.86
N ILE A 107 8.27 1.95 -7.80
CA ILE A 107 8.85 0.62 -7.54
C ILE A 107 8.42 -0.38 -8.62
N GLU A 108 7.13 -0.43 -8.95
CA GLU A 108 6.59 -1.35 -9.97
C GLU A 108 7.01 -1.00 -11.39
N ARG A 109 7.45 0.24 -11.64
CA ARG A 109 8.11 0.60 -12.90
C ARG A 109 9.34 -0.28 -13.16
N ILE A 110 10.01 -0.75 -12.10
CA ILE A 110 11.11 -1.71 -12.22
C ILE A 110 10.55 -3.12 -12.28
N ASP A 111 9.83 -3.55 -11.24
CA ASP A 111 9.26 -4.90 -11.19
C ASP A 111 8.14 -5.06 -10.14
N SER A 112 7.15 -5.87 -10.50
CA SER A 112 6.00 -6.18 -9.65
C SER A 112 6.36 -7.04 -8.42
N ALA A 113 7.43 -7.85 -8.43
CA ALA A 113 7.84 -8.64 -7.26
C ALA A 113 8.32 -7.74 -6.11
N TYR A 114 9.12 -6.72 -6.41
CA TYR A 114 9.56 -5.74 -5.40
C TYR A 114 8.38 -4.96 -4.83
N ARG A 115 7.47 -4.48 -5.70
CA ARG A 115 6.26 -3.79 -5.24
C ARG A 115 5.36 -4.73 -4.43
N SER A 116 5.28 -6.02 -4.78
CA SER A 116 4.50 -7.02 -4.01
C SER A 116 5.05 -7.22 -2.61
N ALA A 117 6.37 -7.39 -2.49
CA ALA A 117 7.01 -7.55 -1.20
C ALA A 117 6.81 -6.30 -0.32
N MET A 118 6.92 -5.10 -0.91
CA MET A 118 6.67 -3.82 -0.24
C MET A 118 5.20 -3.65 0.20
N SER A 119 4.24 -3.95 -0.69
CA SER A 119 2.81 -3.83 -0.36
C SER A 119 2.39 -4.81 0.74
N VAL A 120 2.93 -6.04 0.73
CA VAL A 120 2.68 -7.02 1.81
C VAL A 120 3.21 -6.48 3.14
N GLN A 121 4.44 -5.99 3.15
CA GLN A 121 5.07 -5.43 4.34
C GLN A 121 4.26 -4.25 4.91
N SER A 122 3.91 -3.27 4.06
CA SER A 122 3.21 -2.05 4.49
C SER A 122 1.72 -2.26 4.74
N SER A 123 0.97 -2.69 3.73
CA SER A 123 -0.50 -2.72 3.79
C SER A 123 -1.06 -3.98 4.43
N LEU A 124 -0.35 -5.11 4.37
CA LEU A 124 -0.86 -6.39 4.89
C LEU A 124 -0.23 -6.82 6.20
N VAL A 125 0.87 -6.18 6.64
CA VAL A 125 1.50 -6.51 7.93
C VAL A 125 1.54 -5.31 8.86
N ILE A 126 2.21 -4.23 8.46
CA ILE A 126 2.31 -3.01 9.29
C ILE A 126 0.91 -2.44 9.58
N HIS A 127 0.06 -2.28 8.57
CA HIS A 127 -1.28 -1.74 8.74
C HIS A 127 -2.15 -2.54 9.73
N PRO A 128 -2.39 -3.86 9.59
CA PRO A 128 -3.22 -4.59 10.55
C PRO A 128 -2.61 -4.67 11.95
N ILE A 129 -1.28 -4.70 12.10
CA ILE A 129 -0.66 -4.60 13.44
C ILE A 129 -0.96 -3.21 14.03
N ASN A 130 -0.78 -2.15 13.25
CA ASN A 130 -1.06 -0.79 13.69
C ASN A 130 -2.54 -0.55 14.01
N GLU A 131 -3.47 -1.17 13.28
CA GLU A 131 -4.89 -0.96 13.50
C GLU A 131 -5.43 -1.84 14.64
N PHE A 132 -5.11 -3.13 14.62
CA PHE A 132 -5.84 -4.12 15.42
C PHE A 132 -5.07 -4.69 16.61
N ALA A 133 -3.73 -4.61 16.63
CA ALA A 133 -2.95 -5.23 17.70
C ALA A 133 -2.98 -4.43 19.01
N THR A 134 -2.54 -5.06 20.10
CA THR A 134 -2.35 -4.39 21.38
C THR A 134 -1.19 -3.39 21.32
N LYS A 135 -1.13 -2.45 22.27
CA LYS A 135 -0.05 -1.46 22.32
C LYS A 135 1.32 -2.15 22.44
N GLU A 136 1.41 -3.19 23.26
CA GLU A 136 2.64 -3.95 23.48
C GLU A 136 3.12 -4.63 22.18
N ALA A 137 2.21 -5.17 21.39
CA ALA A 137 2.54 -5.76 20.09
C ALA A 137 2.99 -4.70 19.08
N LYS A 138 2.35 -3.53 19.05
CA LYS A 138 2.76 -2.41 18.18
C LYS A 138 4.17 -1.95 18.50
N GLU A 139 4.46 -1.69 19.78
CA GLU A 139 5.79 -1.26 20.26
C GLU A 139 6.86 -2.31 19.97
N LYS A 140 6.53 -3.59 20.07
CA LYS A 140 7.45 -4.71 19.80
C LYS A 140 7.80 -4.85 18.31
N TYR A 141 6.82 -4.78 17.41
CA TYR A 141 7.00 -5.18 16.02
C TYR A 141 7.12 -4.03 15.03
N LEU A 142 6.35 -2.94 15.19
CA LEU A 142 6.28 -1.88 14.17
C LEU A 142 7.62 -1.21 13.90
N PRO A 143 8.47 -0.86 14.89
CA PRO A 143 9.75 -0.23 14.62
C PRO A 143 10.67 -1.10 13.74
N GLY A 144 10.71 -2.41 13.99
CA GLY A 144 11.53 -3.35 13.22
C GLY A 144 10.97 -3.62 11.81
N LEU A 145 9.64 -3.67 11.68
CA LEU A 145 8.98 -3.86 10.38
C LEU A 145 9.13 -2.63 9.48
N ILE A 146 9.00 -1.42 10.03
CA ILE A 146 9.16 -0.16 9.30
C ILE A 146 10.61 0.04 8.83
N LYS A 147 11.60 -0.30 9.67
CA LYS A 147 13.02 -0.27 9.28
C LYS A 147 13.43 -1.40 8.33
N GLY A 148 12.55 -2.38 8.09
CA GLY A 148 12.86 -3.57 7.30
C GLY A 148 13.88 -4.51 7.96
N GLU A 149 14.09 -4.39 9.27
CA GLU A 149 14.89 -5.33 10.08
C GLU A 149 14.12 -6.66 10.25
N LEU A 150 12.79 -6.55 10.41
CA LEU A 150 11.84 -7.65 10.40
C LEU A 150 11.09 -7.68 9.08
N VAL A 151 10.86 -8.89 8.55
CA VAL A 151 10.04 -9.14 7.37
C VAL A 151 8.73 -9.78 7.79
N GLY A 152 7.64 -9.24 7.27
CA GLY A 152 6.29 -9.71 7.51
C GLY A 152 5.72 -10.50 6.33
N CYS A 153 4.80 -11.41 6.64
CA CYS A 153 3.90 -12.00 5.66
C CYS A 153 2.45 -12.11 6.18
N PHE A 154 1.51 -12.27 5.25
CA PHE A 154 0.07 -12.25 5.52
C PHE A 154 -0.59 -13.57 5.13
N GLY A 155 -0.94 -14.38 6.13
CA GLY A 155 -1.53 -15.71 5.97
C GLY A 155 -3.06 -15.69 5.96
N LEU A 156 -3.67 -15.51 4.79
CA LEU A 156 -5.13 -15.59 4.61
C LEU A 156 -5.53 -16.80 3.76
N THR A 157 -5.06 -16.82 2.50
CA THR A 157 -5.39 -17.83 1.49
C THR A 157 -4.96 -19.23 1.89
N GLU A 158 -5.81 -20.21 1.62
CA GLU A 158 -5.59 -21.64 1.88
C GLU A 158 -5.65 -22.43 0.55
N PRO A 159 -5.15 -23.69 0.50
CA PRO A 159 -5.20 -24.51 -0.70
C PRO A 159 -6.59 -24.58 -1.35
N ASP A 160 -7.64 -24.70 -0.53
CA ASP A 160 -9.03 -24.84 -0.97
C ASP A 160 -9.83 -23.53 -0.91
N HIS A 161 -9.23 -22.43 -0.41
CA HIS A 161 -9.93 -21.16 -0.12
C HIS A 161 -9.10 -19.94 -0.54
N GLY A 162 -9.30 -19.51 -1.79
CA GLY A 162 -8.75 -18.28 -2.36
C GLY A 162 -9.74 -17.11 -2.35
N SER A 163 -10.62 -17.07 -3.35
CA SER A 163 -11.62 -16.01 -3.50
C SER A 163 -12.72 -16.02 -2.43
N ASP A 164 -12.92 -17.16 -1.75
CA ASP A 164 -13.81 -17.30 -0.59
C ASP A 164 -13.00 -17.54 0.70
N PRO A 165 -12.38 -16.50 1.28
CA PRO A 165 -11.67 -16.63 2.55
C PRO A 165 -12.63 -16.88 3.72
N GLY A 166 -13.92 -16.56 3.58
CA GLY A 166 -14.93 -16.79 4.61
C GLY A 166 -15.12 -18.28 4.93
N SER A 167 -14.82 -19.17 3.97
CA SER A 167 -14.89 -20.62 4.14
C SER A 167 -13.62 -21.25 4.74
N MET A 168 -12.60 -20.47 5.11
CA MET A 168 -11.32 -20.98 5.61
C MET A 168 -11.45 -22.05 6.71
N THR A 169 -10.51 -22.98 6.69
CA THR A 169 -10.42 -24.18 7.55
C THR A 169 -9.38 -24.05 8.65
N THR A 170 -8.43 -23.11 8.56
CA THR A 170 -7.51 -22.84 9.70
C THR A 170 -8.32 -22.45 10.94
N ARG A 171 -8.00 -23.07 12.08
CA ARG A 171 -8.65 -22.84 13.37
C ARG A 171 -7.68 -22.33 14.41
N ALA A 172 -8.15 -21.41 15.25
CA ALA A 172 -7.51 -20.99 16.48
C ALA A 172 -8.34 -21.52 17.65
N LYS A 173 -7.73 -22.38 18.46
CA LYS A 173 -8.35 -22.96 19.66
C LYS A 173 -7.71 -22.35 20.90
N LEU A 174 -8.50 -21.74 21.79
CA LEU A 174 -7.99 -21.34 23.10
C LEU A 174 -7.76 -22.59 23.95
N ASP A 175 -6.50 -22.83 24.33
CA ASP A 175 -6.06 -23.89 25.24
C ASP A 175 -5.33 -23.27 26.44
N GLY A 176 -5.98 -23.27 27.60
CA GLY A 176 -5.52 -22.51 28.76
C GLY A 176 -5.49 -21.00 28.50
N ASN A 177 -4.28 -20.42 28.49
CA ASN A 177 -4.04 -18.99 28.27
C ASN A 177 -3.47 -18.68 26.88
N GLU A 178 -3.36 -19.67 25.99
CA GLU A 178 -2.73 -19.53 24.68
C GLU A 178 -3.67 -20.04 23.57
N TYR A 179 -3.49 -19.52 22.36
CA TYR A 179 -4.18 -20.05 21.18
C TYR A 179 -3.30 -21.06 20.44
N VAL A 180 -3.85 -22.23 20.16
CA VAL A 180 -3.25 -23.23 19.28
C VAL A 180 -3.85 -23.08 17.89
N LEU A 181 -3.00 -22.75 16.91
CA LEU A 181 -3.40 -22.62 15.51
C LEU A 181 -3.14 -23.94 14.76
N ASN A 182 -4.15 -24.43 14.03
CA ASN A 182 -4.03 -25.59 13.15
C ASN A 182 -4.64 -25.29 11.78
N GLY A 183 -3.86 -25.52 10.72
CA GLY A 183 -4.28 -25.29 9.34
C GLY A 183 -3.09 -25.17 8.40
N SER A 184 -3.35 -24.81 7.15
CA SER A 184 -2.32 -24.57 6.14
C SER A 184 -2.68 -23.35 5.30
N LYS A 185 -1.67 -22.54 5.00
CA LYS A 185 -1.78 -21.34 4.16
C LYS A 185 -1.00 -21.56 2.86
N MET A 186 -1.47 -20.96 1.77
CA MET A 186 -0.92 -21.16 0.43
C MET A 186 -0.77 -19.82 -0.29
N TRP A 187 0.26 -19.70 -1.13
CA TRP A 187 0.58 -18.49 -1.91
C TRP A 187 0.92 -17.25 -1.05
N ILE A 188 1.64 -17.46 0.05
CA ILE A 188 1.95 -16.40 1.01
C ILE A 188 3.25 -15.70 0.62
N THR A 189 3.13 -14.55 -0.03
CA THR A 189 4.26 -13.67 -0.34
C THR A 189 5.09 -13.38 0.92
N ASN A 190 6.42 -13.39 0.79
CA ASN A 190 7.43 -13.25 1.83
C ASN A 190 7.54 -14.41 2.85
N SER A 191 6.63 -15.39 2.88
CA SER A 191 6.66 -16.42 3.94
C SER A 191 7.97 -17.19 4.08
N PRO A 192 8.75 -17.50 3.02
CA PRO A 192 10.03 -18.20 3.18
C PRO A 192 11.13 -17.37 3.87
N ILE A 193 10.95 -16.06 3.99
CA ILE A 193 11.95 -15.12 4.54
C ILE A 193 11.40 -14.27 5.71
N ALA A 194 10.18 -14.56 6.17
CA ALA A 194 9.46 -13.75 7.15
C ALA A 194 9.86 -14.11 8.59
N ASP A 195 9.89 -13.08 9.44
CA ASP A 195 10.07 -13.16 10.89
C ASP A 195 8.73 -13.02 11.63
N VAL A 196 7.77 -12.30 11.02
CA VAL A 196 6.46 -11.99 11.60
C VAL A 196 5.35 -12.51 10.67
N PHE A 197 4.45 -13.31 11.22
CA PHE A 197 3.35 -13.94 10.47
C PHE A 197 2.02 -13.38 10.98
N VAL A 198 1.32 -12.58 10.16
CA VAL A 198 -0.06 -12.16 10.44
C VAL A 198 -0.99 -13.21 9.86
N VAL A 199 -1.52 -14.09 10.71
CA VAL A 199 -2.32 -15.25 10.28
C VAL A 199 -3.78 -15.08 10.66
N TRP A 200 -4.68 -15.28 9.69
CA TRP A 200 -6.12 -15.31 9.90
C TRP A 200 -6.61 -16.74 10.08
N ALA A 201 -7.40 -16.95 11.13
CA ALA A 201 -7.98 -18.24 11.47
C ALA A 201 -9.39 -18.02 12.05
N LYS A 202 -10.27 -19.02 11.93
CA LYS A 202 -11.55 -19.00 12.64
C LYS A 202 -11.36 -19.43 14.09
N ASP A 203 -11.95 -18.70 15.02
CA ASP A 203 -12.02 -19.12 16.42
C ASP A 203 -12.91 -20.36 16.53
N GLU A 204 -12.43 -21.43 17.15
CA GLU A 204 -13.20 -22.67 17.33
C GLU A 204 -14.48 -22.46 18.17
N LYS A 205 -14.52 -21.41 19.00
CA LYS A 205 -15.71 -21.04 19.79
C LYS A 205 -16.77 -20.27 18.99
N GLU A 206 -16.45 -19.79 17.78
CA GLU A 206 -17.42 -19.10 16.92
C GLU A 206 -18.42 -20.10 16.34
N THR A 207 -19.45 -20.42 17.13
CA THR A 207 -20.62 -21.20 16.68
C THR A 207 -21.61 -20.24 16.03
N SER A 208 -21.71 -20.30 14.70
CA SER A 208 -22.87 -19.92 13.87
C SER A 208 -23.73 -18.74 14.37
N GLY A 209 -23.45 -17.50 13.89
CA GLY A 209 -24.47 -16.45 13.90
C GLY A 209 -24.02 -14.98 13.98
N GLY A 210 -22.74 -14.66 14.12
CA GLY A 210 -22.31 -13.26 14.14
C GLY A 210 -20.82 -13.13 13.88
N SER A 211 -20.44 -12.36 12.87
CA SER A 211 -19.05 -12.04 12.54
C SER A 211 -18.45 -11.18 13.65
N SER A 212 -17.81 -11.81 14.63
CA SER A 212 -17.18 -11.17 15.77
C SER A 212 -15.69 -11.51 15.71
N TRP A 213 -14.94 -10.78 14.88
CA TRP A 213 -13.49 -10.86 14.82
C TRP A 213 -12.89 -10.60 16.21
N ARG A 214 -12.30 -11.64 16.83
CA ARG A 214 -11.65 -11.52 18.14
C ARG A 214 -10.16 -11.28 17.96
N ARG A 215 -9.67 -10.30 18.71
CA ARG A 215 -8.23 -9.98 18.84
C ARG A 215 -7.63 -10.98 19.82
N ALA A 216 -6.60 -11.70 19.37
CA ALA A 216 -5.75 -12.54 20.21
C ALA A 216 -4.35 -11.92 20.26
#